data_AF-A0A3R7HK68-F1
#
_entry.id   AF-A0A3R7HK68-F1
#
_cell.length_a   1.000
_cell.length_b   1.000
_cell.length_c   1.000
_cell.angle_alpha   90.00
_cell.angle_beta   90.00
_cell.angle_gamma   90.00
#
_symmetry.space_group_name_H-M   'P 1'
#
loop_
_entity.id
_entity.type
_entity.pdbx_description
1 polymer ?
#
loop_
_entity_poly.entity_id
_entity_poly.type
_entity_poly.pdbx_seq_one_letter_code
_entity_poly.pdbx_strand_id
1 'polypeptide(L)' 'MSDAPSRSLDDDSPPGIEDPEQLCDAIVELVDALEAGDLLDEEQADELRSDVYSSVELVELPEEEE' A
#
# COMPACT_ATOMS: atom_id res chain seq x y z
N MET A 1 -16.03 42.60 -17.20
CA MET A 1 -15.36 41.34 -17.59
C MET A 1 -14.52 40.95 -16.39
N SER A 2 -15.00 39.96 -15.64
CA SER A 2 -14.29 39.48 -14.43
C SER A 2 -13.91 38.05 -14.73
N ASP A 3 -12.67 37.86 -15.14
CA ASP A 3 -12.03 36.55 -15.23
C ASP A 3 -11.86 36.02 -13.81
N ALA A 4 -12.58 34.94 -13.49
CA ALA A 4 -12.33 34.17 -12.28
C ALA A 4 -11.18 33.19 -12.57
N PRO A 5 -10.19 33.03 -11.68
CA PRO A 5 -9.12 32.07 -11.89
C PRO A 5 -9.71 30.65 -11.84
N SER A 6 -9.68 29.97 -12.98
CA SER A 6 -9.91 28.52 -13.05
C SER A 6 -8.86 27.82 -12.20
N ARG A 7 -9.22 27.43 -10.98
CA ARG A 7 -8.48 26.42 -10.23
C ARG A 7 -8.66 25.10 -10.98
N SER A 8 -7.59 24.67 -11.64
CA SER A 8 -7.43 23.31 -12.17
C SER A 8 -7.69 22.31 -11.05
N LEU A 9 -8.86 21.66 -11.12
CA LEU A 9 -9.29 20.53 -10.30
C LEU A 9 -9.12 19.28 -11.17
N ASP A 10 -7.89 18.92 -11.52
CA ASP A 10 -7.63 17.73 -12.35
C ASP A 10 -6.32 17.04 -11.90
N ASP A 11 -6.20 16.82 -10.60
CA ASP A 11 -5.40 15.70 -10.10
C ASP A 11 -6.29 14.92 -9.13
N ASP A 12 -7.24 14.18 -9.71
CA ASP A 12 -8.11 13.21 -9.01
C ASP A 12 -7.35 11.90 -8.71
N SER A 13 -6.02 11.90 -8.81
CA SER A 13 -5.19 10.79 -8.40
C SER A 13 -5.26 10.69 -6.87
N PRO A 14 -5.73 9.57 -6.31
CA PRO A 14 -5.60 9.37 -4.87
C PRO A 14 -4.12 9.55 -4.49
N PRO A 15 -3.81 10.11 -3.32
CA PRO A 15 -2.43 10.26 -2.88
C PRO A 15 -1.75 8.89 -2.98
N GLY A 16 -0.72 8.81 -3.82
CA GLY A 16 0.10 7.61 -3.92
C GLY A 16 0.72 7.32 -2.57
N ILE A 17 0.89 6.04 -2.25
CA ILE A 17 1.71 5.65 -1.11
C ILE A 17 3.15 5.96 -1.49
N GLU A 18 3.74 6.98 -0.86
CA GLU A 18 5.09 7.45 -1.18
C GLU A 18 6.17 6.40 -0.86
N ASP A 19 5.88 5.49 0.06
CA ASP A 19 6.78 4.43 0.52
C ASP A 19 5.98 3.11 0.74
N PRO A 20 5.80 2.30 -0.31
CA PRO A 20 5.03 1.05 -0.22
C PRO A 20 5.72 -0.01 0.65
N GLU A 21 7.06 0.03 0.76
CA GLU A 21 7.84 -0.86 1.61
C GLU A 21 7.51 -0.58 3.10
N GLN A 22 7.53 0.70 3.49
CA GLN A 22 7.16 1.11 4.85
C GLN A 22 5.71 0.74 5.22
N LEU A 23 4.78 0.81 4.26
CA LEU A 23 3.42 0.34 4.50
C LEU A 23 3.38 -1.17 4.76
N CYS A 24 4.16 -1.95 4.01
CA CYS A 24 4.21 -3.41 4.19
C CYS A 24 4.85 -3.79 5.52
N ASP A 25 5.93 -3.13 5.92
CA ASP A 25 6.52 -3.29 7.24
C ASP A 25 5.49 -3.03 8.35
N ALA A 26 4.73 -1.94 8.24
CA ALA A 26 3.69 -1.59 9.21
C ALA A 26 2.56 -2.63 9.27
N ILE A 27 2.19 -3.22 8.14
CA ILE A 27 1.18 -4.29 8.09
C ILE A 27 1.74 -5.57 8.73
N VAL A 28 3.01 -5.92 8.47
CA VAL A 28 3.67 -7.09 9.09
C VAL A 28 3.74 -6.93 10.61
N GLU A 29 4.12 -5.75 11.11
CA GLU A 29 4.11 -5.46 12.55
C GLU A 29 2.72 -5.64 13.17
N LEU A 30 1.65 -5.27 12.44
CA LEU A 30 0.28 -5.50 12.90
C LEU A 30 -0.05 -7.00 12.95
N VAL A 31 0.34 -7.78 11.95
CA VAL A 31 0.15 -9.24 11.93
C VAL A 31 0.87 -9.90 13.12
N ASP A 32 2.11 -9.50 13.38
CA ASP A 32 2.89 -10.00 14.52
C ASP A 32 2.22 -9.68 15.87
N ALA A 33 1.64 -8.49 16.01
CA ALA A 33 0.91 -8.09 17.20
C ALA A 33 -0.39 -8.91 17.39
N LEU A 34 -1.06 -9.28 16.29
CA LEU A 34 -2.25 -10.11 16.31
C LEU A 34 -1.94 -11.56 16.68
N GLU A 35 -0.85 -12.13 16.15
CA GLU A 35 -0.35 -13.46 16.54
C GLU A 35 0.06 -13.49 18.01
N ALA A 36 0.84 -12.49 18.47
CA ALA A 36 1.24 -12.37 19.87
C ALA A 36 0.04 -12.16 20.83
N GLY A 37 -1.09 -11.68 20.30
CA GLY A 37 -2.35 -11.52 21.03
C GLY A 37 -3.26 -12.75 21.02
N ASP A 38 -2.80 -13.90 20.48
CA ASP A 38 -3.58 -15.12 20.26
C ASP A 38 -4.85 -14.88 19.41
N LEU A 39 -4.87 -13.83 18.58
CA LEU A 39 -5.97 -13.53 17.65
C LEU A 39 -5.82 -14.21 16.30
N LEU A 40 -4.58 -14.54 15.93
CA LEU A 40 -4.23 -15.36 14.78
C LEU A 40 -3.42 -16.55 15.28
N ASP A 41 -3.63 -17.71 14.65
CA ASP A 41 -2.68 -18.80 14.76
C ASP A 41 -1.49 -18.60 13.79
N GLU A 42 -0.44 -19.40 13.98
CA GLU A 42 0.80 -19.33 13.19
C GLU A 42 0.53 -19.52 11.69
N GLU A 43 -0.39 -20.42 11.31
CA GLU A 43 -0.74 -20.68 9.91
C GLU A 43 -1.41 -19.45 9.27
N GLN A 44 -2.36 -18.82 9.96
CA GLN A 44 -3.02 -17.60 9.50
C GLN A 44 -2.08 -16.40 9.42
N ALA A 45 -1.18 -16.25 10.41
CA ALA A 45 -0.20 -15.18 10.42
C ALA A 45 0.79 -15.30 9.25
N ASP A 46 1.25 -16.52 8.96
CA ASP A 46 2.15 -16.80 7.84
C ASP A 46 1.49 -16.59 6.47
N GLU A 47 0.22 -16.99 6.33
CA GLU A 47 -0.56 -16.71 5.11
C GLU A 47 -0.67 -15.20 4.86
N LEU A 48 -1.03 -14.42 5.89
CA LEU A 48 -1.14 -12.96 5.79
C LEU A 48 0.19 -12.28 5.46
N ARG A 49 1.31 -12.72 6.04
CA ARG A 49 2.64 -12.19 5.68
C ARG A 49 2.95 -12.45 4.21
N SER A 50 2.67 -13.66 3.72
CA SER A 50 2.85 -14.03 2.31
C SER A 50 1.99 -13.18 1.37
N ASP A 51 0.74 -12.93 1.73
CA ASP A 51 -0.18 -12.07 0.96
C ASP A 51 0.31 -10.63 0.87
N VAL A 52 0.85 -10.09 1.97
CA VAL A 52 1.42 -8.72 2.00
C VAL A 52 2.60 -8.60 1.04
N TYR A 53 3.58 -9.51 1.11
CA TYR A 53 4.76 -9.44 0.24
C TYR A 53 4.41 -9.66 -1.25
N SER A 54 3.51 -10.59 -1.55
CA SER A 54 3.08 -10.85 -2.93
C SER A 54 2.24 -9.71 -3.54
N SER A 55 1.60 -8.89 -2.70
CA SER A 55 0.83 -7.72 -3.17
C SER A 55 1.70 -6.58 -3.68
N VAL A 56 2.95 -6.47 -3.21
CA VAL A 56 3.92 -5.44 -3.65
C VAL A 56 4.69 -5.89 -4.89
N GLU A 57 4.99 -7.18 -5.00
CA GLU A 57 5.71 -7.77 -6.13
C GLU A 57 4.95 -7.61 -7.47
N LEU A 58 3.63 -7.36 -7.41
CA LEU A 58 2.78 -7.09 -8.58
C LEU A 58 2.79 -5.62 -9.05
N VAL A 59 3.49 -4.73 -8.34
CA VAL A 59 3.66 -3.31 -8.73
C VAL A 59 5.03 -3.08 -9.39
N GLU A 60 5.56 -4.07 -10.12
CA GLU A 60 6.51 -3.78 -11.20
C GLU A 60 5.73 -3.10 -12.34
N LEU A 61 5.72 -1.76 -12.33
CA LEU A 61 5.20 -0.95 -13.43
C LEU A 61 5.91 -1.38 -14.73
N PRO A 62 5.21 -1.47 -15.87
CA PRO A 62 5.84 -1.82 -17.13
C PRO A 62 7.02 -0.87 -17.37
N GLU A 63 8.21 -1.43 -17.56
CA GLU A 63 9.38 -0.68 -17.99
C GLU A 63 8.98 0.09 -19.26
N GLU A 64 8.97 1.43 -19.20
CA GLU A 64 8.81 2.24 -20.40
C GLU A 64 10.03 1.95 -21.28
N GLU A 65 9.85 1.11 -22.31
CA GLU A 65 10.83 0.89 -23.36
C GLU A 65 11.06 2.24 -24.10
N GLU A 66 12.19 2.90 -23.84
CA GLU A 66 12.69 4.04 -24.63
C GLU A 66 13.13 3.63 -26.06
#